data_AF-A0A7S1UZ83-F1
#
_entry.id   AF-A0A7S1UZ83-F1
#
_cell.length_a   1.000
_cell.length_b   1.000
_cell.length_c   1.000
_cell.angle_alpha   90.00
_cell.angle_beta   90.00
_cell.angle_gamma   90.00
#
_symmetry.space_group_name_H-M   'P 1'
#
loop_
_entity.id
_entity.type
_entity.pdbx_description
1 polymer ?
#
loop_
_entity_poly.entity_id
_entity_poly.type
_entity_poly.pdbx_seq_one_letter_code
_entity_poly.pdbx_strand_id
1 'polypeptide(L)'
;MRNIPTVRCFVTGAVLFSNQLLGSIAAFTVAPSPSSWTVVGVRVSTTRPSLDSTRPPLSQRTPASSTRTPTRIWSTLGSSDMELLHQRVRDMRISVLEDEMARPPNAELSPTEFVRAILMALKCPDDPVPDSGLRMLLRASTKNWRSQVYQAIGASPSAVVEEDVAASALGAALARPKNQFGILVGAEDSEDYYLDITSMNELDFQDGSCWVDCRLRQKDTDQLLAVLGWELEQRLSDKAWVVDGIQWQDFRDDFRPGIGREEWMRVCG
;
A
#
# COMPACT_ATOMS: atom_id res chain seq x y z
N MET A 1 -19.87 -18.50 -41.74
CA MET A 1 -19.40 -17.96 -40.44
C MET A 1 -17.90 -17.77 -40.53
N ARG A 2 -17.38 -16.54 -40.42
CA ARG A 2 -15.93 -16.26 -40.52
C ARG A 2 -15.33 -16.29 -39.12
N ASN A 3 -14.31 -17.12 -38.90
CA ASN A 3 -13.54 -17.16 -37.66
C ASN A 3 -12.78 -15.84 -37.48
N ILE A 4 -13.07 -15.13 -36.40
CA ILE A 4 -12.28 -13.96 -35.98
C ILE A 4 -11.14 -14.50 -35.09
N PRO A 5 -9.86 -14.35 -35.49
CA PRO A 5 -8.76 -14.84 -34.67
C PRO A 5 -8.64 -14.01 -33.38
N THR A 6 -8.74 -14.67 -32.24
CA THR A 6 -8.51 -14.06 -30.92
C THR A 6 -7.02 -13.95 -30.68
N VAL A 7 -6.46 -12.74 -30.75
CA VAL A 7 -5.06 -12.50 -30.39
C VAL A 7 -4.96 -12.44 -28.86
N ARG A 8 -4.25 -13.41 -28.26
CA ARG A 8 -3.91 -13.40 -26.84
C ARG A 8 -2.53 -12.78 -26.68
N CYS A 9 -2.45 -11.64 -25.96
CA CYS A 9 -1.20 -10.95 -25.68
C CYS A 9 -0.77 -11.25 -24.24
N PHE A 10 0.51 -11.56 -24.04
CA PHE A 10 1.12 -11.74 -22.73
C PHE A 10 2.08 -10.57 -22.51
N VAL A 11 1.81 -9.73 -21.49
CA VAL A 11 2.65 -8.58 -21.14
C VAL A 11 3.44 -8.94 -19.89
N THR A 12 4.75 -9.03 -20.00
CA THR A 12 5.65 -9.24 -18.86
C THR A 12 6.37 -7.93 -18.54
N GLY A 13 6.04 -7.31 -17.41
CA GLY A 13 6.83 -6.21 -16.84
C GLY A 13 7.88 -6.77 -15.89
N ALA A 14 9.16 -6.56 -16.18
CA ALA A 14 10.24 -6.90 -15.26
C ALA A 14 10.84 -5.60 -14.72
N VAL A 15 10.71 -5.36 -13.42
CA VAL A 15 11.44 -4.31 -12.70
C VAL A 15 12.74 -4.95 -12.19
N LEU A 16 13.86 -4.61 -12.82
CA LEU A 16 15.15 -5.22 -12.51
C LEU A 16 15.74 -4.62 -11.22
N PHE A 17 15.66 -5.38 -10.12
CA PHE A 17 16.62 -5.29 -9.02
C PHE A 17 17.47 -6.55 -9.02
N SER A 18 18.79 -6.37 -9.07
CA SER A 18 19.84 -7.40 -8.96
C SER A 18 20.17 -8.24 -10.21
N ASN A 19 21.49 -8.29 -10.50
CA ASN A 19 22.12 -9.03 -11.59
C ASN A 19 22.22 -10.54 -11.29
N GLN A 20 21.12 -11.30 -11.17
CA GLN A 20 21.17 -12.78 -11.22
C GLN A 20 19.82 -13.46 -11.60
N LEU A 21 19.01 -12.89 -12.50
CA LEU A 21 17.75 -13.55 -12.90
C LEU A 21 17.42 -13.46 -14.40
N LEU A 22 18.37 -13.84 -15.26
CA LEU A 22 18.10 -14.12 -16.68
C LEU A 22 18.46 -15.56 -17.09
N GLY A 23 18.97 -16.38 -16.17
CA GLY A 23 19.35 -17.78 -16.43
C GLY A 23 18.24 -18.81 -16.24
N SER A 24 17.12 -18.47 -15.59
CA SER A 24 16.20 -19.49 -15.05
C SER A 24 14.75 -19.45 -15.59
N ILE A 25 14.42 -18.53 -16.51
CA ILE A 25 13.04 -18.46 -17.08
C ILE A 25 12.90 -19.29 -18.38
N ALA A 26 13.97 -19.97 -18.84
CA ALA A 26 13.90 -20.86 -20.00
C ALA A 26 13.61 -22.35 -19.65
N ALA A 27 13.44 -22.72 -18.37
CA ALA A 27 13.42 -24.12 -17.96
C ALA A 27 12.07 -24.68 -17.47
N PHE A 28 11.02 -23.87 -17.30
CA PHE A 28 9.71 -24.38 -16.90
C PHE A 28 8.59 -23.67 -17.65
N THR A 29 8.27 -24.16 -18.85
CA THR A 29 6.94 -24.09 -19.45
C THR A 29 6.93 -25.08 -20.63
N VAL A 30 6.48 -26.30 -20.37
CA VAL A 30 6.05 -27.20 -21.44
C VAL A 30 4.69 -26.70 -21.90
N ALA A 31 4.67 -25.84 -22.92
CA ALA A 31 3.44 -25.41 -23.60
C ALA A 31 3.44 -25.96 -25.04
N PRO A 32 2.29 -26.42 -25.56
CA PRO A 32 2.19 -27.09 -26.85
C PRO A 32 2.29 -26.12 -28.04
N SER A 33 2.91 -26.59 -29.13
CA SER A 33 2.86 -26.19 -30.55
C SER A 33 2.60 -24.70 -30.94
N PRO A 34 3.44 -24.08 -31.78
CA PRO A 34 3.38 -22.65 -32.08
C PRO A 34 2.39 -22.31 -33.20
N SER A 35 1.34 -21.57 -32.87
CA SER A 35 0.79 -20.58 -33.79
C SER A 35 0.22 -19.41 -32.98
N SER A 36 0.81 -18.23 -33.19
CA SER A 36 0.45 -16.90 -32.63
C SER A 36 0.49 -16.74 -31.09
N TRP A 37 1.68 -16.53 -30.54
CA TRP A 37 1.85 -15.76 -29.31
C TRP A 37 2.71 -14.54 -29.62
N THR A 38 2.29 -13.36 -29.16
CA THR A 38 3.07 -12.13 -29.25
C THR A 38 3.51 -11.74 -27.84
N VAL A 39 4.81 -11.68 -27.63
CA VAL A 39 5.41 -11.22 -26.37
C VAL A 39 5.77 -9.74 -26.53
N VAL A 40 5.16 -8.89 -25.71
CA VAL A 40 5.47 -7.45 -25.67
C VAL A 40 6.34 -7.21 -24.45
N GLY A 41 7.63 -6.92 -24.67
CA GLY A 41 8.56 -6.51 -23.62
C GLY A 41 8.51 -5.01 -23.43
N VAL A 42 8.02 -4.54 -22.28
CA VAL A 42 8.08 -3.13 -21.89
C VAL A 42 9.33 -2.91 -21.05
N ARG A 43 10.31 -2.16 -21.58
CA ARG A 43 11.52 -1.77 -20.86
C ARG A 43 11.24 -0.46 -20.12
N VAL A 44 11.07 -0.54 -18.80
CA VAL A 44 11.00 0.64 -17.95
C VAL A 44 12.43 1.05 -17.59
N SER A 45 12.88 2.18 -18.11
CA SER A 45 14.20 2.73 -17.80
C SER A 45 14.11 3.59 -16.54
N THR A 46 14.59 3.08 -15.40
CA THR A 46 14.80 3.91 -14.20
C THR A 46 16.20 4.51 -14.24
N THR A 47 16.30 5.82 -14.44
CA THR A 47 17.55 6.57 -14.30
C THR A 47 17.91 6.68 -12.82
N ARG A 48 18.87 5.88 -12.34
CA ARG A 48 19.54 6.11 -11.05
C ARG A 48 20.75 7.03 -11.26
N PRO A 49 20.99 8.02 -10.38
CA PRO A 49 22.26 8.75 -10.36
C PRO A 49 23.37 7.82 -9.86
N SER A 50 24.48 7.73 -10.60
CA SER A 50 25.62 6.87 -10.23
C SER A 50 26.44 7.52 -9.11
N LEU A 51 26.62 6.80 -8.01
CA LEU A 51 27.66 7.08 -7.03
C LEU A 51 28.92 6.30 -7.42
N ASP A 52 30.02 7.05 -7.52
CA ASP A 52 31.37 6.61 -7.87
C ASP A 52 31.88 5.49 -6.94
N SER A 53 32.37 4.40 -7.53
CA SER A 53 33.16 3.39 -6.81
C SER A 53 34.25 2.84 -7.73
N THR A 54 35.47 3.27 -7.44
CA THR A 54 36.72 2.86 -8.07
C THR A 54 37.10 1.43 -7.62
N ARG A 55 36.89 0.45 -8.49
CA ARG A 55 37.56 -0.87 -8.45
C ARG A 55 38.03 -1.29 -9.84
N PRO A 56 39.22 -1.90 -9.98
CA PRO A 56 39.71 -2.38 -11.27
C PRO A 56 39.04 -3.71 -11.67
N PRO A 57 38.79 -3.96 -12.97
CA PRO A 57 38.05 -5.13 -13.42
C PRO A 57 38.93 -6.39 -13.56
N LEU A 58 38.41 -7.52 -13.07
CA LEU A 58 38.86 -8.85 -13.47
C LEU A 58 38.36 -9.15 -14.89
N SER A 59 39.26 -9.65 -15.73
CA SER A 59 39.00 -10.05 -17.11
C SER A 59 38.07 -11.28 -17.16
N GLN A 60 36.79 -11.04 -17.43
CA GLN A 60 35.82 -12.10 -17.77
C GLN A 60 35.52 -12.05 -19.28
N ARG A 61 35.75 -13.18 -19.94
CA ARG A 61 35.38 -13.45 -21.34
C ARG A 61 33.86 -13.44 -21.47
N THR A 62 33.32 -12.47 -22.20
CA THR A 62 31.92 -12.41 -22.63
C THR A 62 31.68 -13.31 -23.85
N PRO A 63 30.65 -14.17 -23.85
CA PRO A 63 30.21 -14.86 -25.06
C PRO A 63 29.55 -13.88 -26.04
N ALA A 64 29.71 -14.17 -27.33
CA ALA A 64 29.27 -13.33 -28.45
C ALA A 64 27.79 -12.92 -28.34
N SER A 65 27.56 -11.61 -28.41
CA SER A 65 26.24 -10.98 -28.38
C SER A 65 25.47 -11.28 -29.66
N SER A 66 24.45 -12.13 -29.56
CA SER A 66 23.41 -12.28 -30.58
C SER A 66 22.66 -10.95 -30.71
N THR A 67 22.98 -10.20 -31.75
CA THR A 67 22.29 -8.95 -32.12
C THR A 67 20.90 -9.32 -32.68
N ARG A 68 19.91 -9.50 -31.81
CA ARG A 68 18.50 -9.58 -32.23
C ARG A 68 18.05 -8.18 -32.59
N THR A 69 17.95 -7.91 -33.88
CA THR A 69 17.32 -6.72 -34.43
C THR A 69 15.87 -6.68 -33.93
N PRO A 70 15.45 -5.66 -33.17
CA PRO A 70 14.08 -5.55 -32.72
C PRO A 70 13.19 -5.39 -33.95
N THR A 71 12.42 -6.42 -34.28
CA THR A 71 11.42 -6.38 -35.33
C THR A 71 10.41 -5.31 -34.92
N ARG A 72 10.38 -4.20 -35.65
CA ARG A 72 9.56 -3.03 -35.38
C ARG A 72 8.10 -3.36 -35.77
N ILE A 73 7.42 -4.15 -34.95
CA ILE A 73 6.01 -4.53 -35.13
C ILE A 73 5.15 -3.35 -34.64
N TRP A 74 5.13 -2.26 -35.39
CA TRP A 74 4.21 -1.13 -35.18
C TRP A 74 3.19 -1.02 -36.32
N SER A 75 3.19 -1.96 -37.25
CA SER A 75 2.29 -1.92 -38.40
C SER A 75 0.89 -2.39 -38.03
N THR A 76 -0.05 -1.43 -38.09
CA THR A 76 -1.50 -1.56 -38.32
C THR A 76 -2.39 -1.97 -37.14
N LEU A 77 -2.35 -1.21 -36.04
CA LEU A 77 -3.60 -0.98 -35.31
C LEU A 77 -4.48 -0.10 -36.19
N GLY A 78 -5.71 -0.51 -36.48
CA GLY A 78 -6.64 0.29 -37.26
C GLY A 78 -6.95 1.61 -36.54
N SER A 79 -7.32 2.67 -37.27
CA SER A 79 -7.75 3.94 -36.65
C SER A 79 -8.86 3.73 -35.61
N SER A 80 -9.75 2.75 -35.83
CA SER A 80 -10.80 2.37 -34.90
C SER A 80 -10.28 1.73 -33.61
N ASP A 81 -9.20 0.95 -33.66
CA ASP A 81 -8.63 0.30 -32.48
C ASP A 81 -7.91 1.33 -31.60
N MET A 82 -7.27 2.32 -32.22
CA MET A 82 -6.63 3.44 -31.52
C MET A 82 -7.66 4.33 -30.80
N GLU A 83 -8.80 4.59 -31.43
CA GLU A 83 -9.89 5.37 -30.81
C GLU A 83 -10.48 4.64 -29.60
N LEU A 84 -10.72 3.32 -29.72
CA LEU A 84 -11.17 2.50 -28.60
C LEU A 84 -10.15 2.46 -27.46
N LEU A 85 -8.85 2.37 -27.77
CA LEU A 85 -7.78 2.42 -26.78
C LEU A 85 -7.75 3.77 -26.05
N HIS A 86 -7.82 4.87 -26.77
CA HIS A 86 -7.86 6.21 -26.16
C HIS A 86 -9.08 6.40 -25.26
N GLN A 87 -10.24 5.88 -25.66
CA GLN A 87 -11.43 5.91 -24.83
C GLN A 87 -11.23 5.11 -23.54
N ARG A 88 -10.72 3.87 -23.62
CA ARG A 88 -10.42 3.06 -22.42
C ARG A 88 -9.40 3.70 -21.48
N VAL A 89 -8.36 4.32 -22.03
CA VAL A 89 -7.36 5.05 -21.22
C VAL A 89 -7.98 6.28 -20.55
N ARG A 90 -8.89 6.98 -21.24
CA ARG A 90 -9.64 8.09 -20.66
C ARG A 90 -10.54 7.61 -19.52
N ASP A 91 -11.33 6.56 -19.75
CA ASP A 91 -12.24 6.00 -18.74
C ASP A 91 -11.48 5.50 -17.51
N MET A 92 -10.33 4.84 -17.71
CA MET A 92 -9.45 4.41 -16.62
C MET A 92 -8.90 5.59 -15.82
N ARG A 93 -8.52 6.69 -16.48
CA ARG A 93 -8.04 7.90 -15.77
C ARG A 93 -9.14 8.56 -14.96
N ILE A 94 -10.37 8.60 -15.48
CA ILE A 94 -11.53 9.13 -14.76
C ILE A 94 -11.77 8.28 -13.51
N SER A 95 -11.84 6.96 -13.65
CA SER A 95 -12.00 6.03 -12.53
C SER A 95 -10.91 6.19 -11.47
N VAL A 96 -9.64 6.31 -11.86
CA VAL A 96 -8.54 6.55 -10.91
C VAL A 96 -8.70 7.89 -10.18
N LEU A 97 -9.11 8.94 -10.87
CA LEU A 97 -9.34 10.25 -10.25
C LEU A 97 -10.53 10.22 -9.28
N GLU A 98 -11.61 9.53 -9.64
CA GLU A 98 -12.78 9.34 -8.78
C GLU A 98 -12.39 8.55 -7.52
N ASP A 99 -11.61 7.47 -7.67
CA ASP A 99 -11.11 6.69 -6.54
C ASP A 99 -10.19 7.53 -5.63
N GLU A 100 -9.32 8.37 -6.20
CA GLU A 100 -8.45 9.28 -5.43
C GLU A 100 -9.24 10.37 -4.70
N MET A 101 -10.33 10.88 -5.29
CA MET A 101 -11.20 11.87 -4.64
C MET A 101 -12.03 11.26 -3.50
N ALA A 102 -12.40 9.98 -3.62
CA ALA A 102 -13.11 9.27 -2.57
C ALA A 102 -12.22 8.96 -1.34
N ARG A 103 -10.89 8.97 -1.50
CA ARG A 103 -9.94 8.62 -0.44
C ARG A 103 -9.78 9.73 0.62
N PRO A 104 -9.54 9.36 1.88
CA PRO A 104 -9.11 10.29 2.91
C PRO A 104 -7.86 11.11 2.51
N PRO A 105 -7.81 12.42 2.84
CA PRO A 105 -8.86 13.22 3.47
C PRO A 105 -9.94 13.66 2.48
N ASN A 106 -11.20 13.37 2.79
CA ASN A 106 -12.39 13.75 2.00
C ASN A 106 -13.46 14.34 2.95
N ALA A 107 -14.01 15.51 2.59
CA ALA A 107 -15.02 16.24 3.37
C ALA A 107 -16.41 15.59 3.35
N GLU A 108 -16.66 14.69 2.41
CA GLU A 108 -17.94 13.98 2.30
C GLU A 108 -18.02 12.76 3.25
N LEU A 109 -16.89 12.33 3.82
CA LEU A 109 -16.85 11.20 4.73
C LEU A 109 -17.28 11.61 6.14
N SER A 110 -18.16 10.83 6.76
CA SER A 110 -18.37 10.90 8.22
C SER A 110 -17.10 10.51 8.99
N PRO A 111 -16.95 10.89 10.27
CA PRO A 111 -15.83 10.46 11.12
C PRO A 111 -15.61 8.94 11.09
N THR A 112 -16.69 8.18 11.20
CA THR A 112 -16.66 6.71 11.20
C THR A 112 -16.21 6.14 9.85
N GLU A 113 -16.71 6.67 8.74
CA GLU A 113 -16.31 6.25 7.39
C GLU A 113 -14.85 6.63 7.09
N PHE A 114 -14.40 7.79 7.56
CA PHE A 114 -13.01 8.24 7.46
C PHE A 114 -12.06 7.27 8.16
N VAL A 115 -12.32 6.93 9.44
CA VAL A 115 -11.50 5.96 10.20
C VAL A 115 -11.54 4.58 9.54
N ARG A 116 -12.72 4.13 9.10
CA ARG A 116 -12.86 2.86 8.38
C ARG A 116 -12.02 2.84 7.12
N ALA A 117 -12.06 3.88 6.30
CA ALA A 117 -11.29 3.96 5.06
C ALA A 117 -9.78 3.88 5.32
N ILE A 118 -9.28 4.58 6.35
CA ILE A 118 -7.87 4.48 6.76
C ILE A 118 -7.52 3.06 7.21
N LEU A 119 -8.32 2.45 8.09
CA LEU A 119 -8.06 1.10 8.59
C LEU A 119 -8.09 0.05 7.48
N MET A 120 -9.01 0.16 6.53
CA MET A 120 -9.05 -0.72 5.35
C MET A 120 -7.81 -0.56 4.47
N ALA A 121 -7.35 0.68 4.27
CA ALA A 121 -6.13 0.94 3.52
C ALA A 121 -4.87 0.44 4.25
N LEU A 122 -4.81 0.56 5.57
CA LEU A 122 -3.69 0.04 6.37
C LEU A 122 -3.63 -1.48 6.36
N LYS A 123 -4.78 -2.17 6.35
CA LYS A 123 -4.84 -3.64 6.31
C LYS A 123 -4.17 -4.24 5.06
N CYS A 124 -4.17 -3.51 3.95
CA CYS A 124 -3.49 -3.88 2.71
C CYS A 124 -2.61 -2.71 2.27
N PRO A 125 -1.49 -2.46 2.97
CA PRO A 125 -0.74 -1.21 2.85
C PRO A 125 -0.10 -1.02 1.47
N ASP A 126 0.02 -2.08 0.66
CA ASP A 126 0.63 -2.09 -0.67
C ASP A 126 -0.38 -2.08 -1.85
N ASP A 127 -1.68 -1.97 -1.57
CA ASP A 127 -2.73 -1.93 -2.61
C ASP A 127 -3.28 -0.50 -2.80
N PRO A 128 -3.28 0.09 -4.01
CA PRO A 128 -2.88 -0.48 -5.31
C PRO A 128 -1.37 -0.39 -5.62
N VAL A 129 -0.61 0.30 -4.77
CA VAL A 129 0.83 0.52 -4.94
C VAL A 129 1.51 0.42 -3.57
N PRO A 130 2.81 0.11 -3.51
CA PRO A 130 3.53 0.00 -2.25
C PRO A 130 3.31 1.20 -1.32
N ASP A 131 3.14 0.91 -0.04
CA ASP A 131 2.91 1.88 1.04
C ASP A 131 1.73 2.87 0.80
N SER A 132 0.77 2.57 -0.07
CA SER A 132 -0.42 3.40 -0.34
C SER A 132 -1.21 3.71 0.93
N GLY A 133 -1.47 2.70 1.77
CA GLY A 133 -2.24 2.86 3.01
C GLY A 133 -1.52 3.73 4.03
N LEU A 134 -0.20 3.58 4.11
CA LEU A 134 0.65 4.36 5.03
C LEU A 134 0.77 5.81 4.57
N ARG A 135 0.90 6.04 3.25
CA ARG A 135 0.84 7.40 2.68
C ARG A 135 -0.51 8.05 2.90
N MET A 136 -1.60 7.29 2.76
CA MET A 136 -2.94 7.78 3.08
C MET A 136 -3.04 8.23 4.53
N LEU A 137 -2.57 7.42 5.49
CA LEU A 137 -2.53 7.79 6.91
C LEU A 137 -1.75 9.10 7.11
N LEU A 138 -0.52 9.20 6.58
CA LEU A 138 0.31 10.41 6.72
C LEU A 138 -0.36 11.64 6.08
N ARG A 139 -0.89 11.51 4.86
CA ARG A 139 -1.59 12.60 4.16
C ARG A 139 -2.84 13.06 4.91
N ALA A 140 -3.58 12.12 5.48
CA ALA A 140 -4.80 12.36 6.25
C ALA A 140 -4.52 12.69 7.73
N SER A 141 -3.29 13.11 8.08
CA SER A 141 -2.90 13.46 9.45
C SER A 141 -2.61 14.95 9.63
N THR A 142 -2.86 15.48 10.82
CA THR A 142 -2.45 16.85 11.19
C THR A 142 -0.93 16.99 11.11
N LYS A 143 -0.44 18.23 11.05
CA LYS A 143 1.02 18.50 11.08
C LYS A 143 1.63 18.05 12.39
N ASN A 144 0.91 18.22 13.50
CA ASN A 144 1.34 17.84 14.82
C ASN A 144 1.51 16.32 14.92
N TRP A 145 0.46 15.57 14.55
CA TRP A 145 0.49 14.11 14.56
C TRP A 145 1.58 13.54 13.65
N ARG A 146 1.71 14.04 12.41
CA ARG A 146 2.80 13.63 11.52
C ARG A 146 4.17 13.84 12.12
N SER A 147 4.40 14.95 12.82
CA SER A 147 5.68 15.20 13.49
C SER A 147 5.99 14.15 14.55
N GLN A 148 4.98 13.71 15.31
CA GLN A 148 5.13 12.64 16.30
C GLN A 148 5.44 11.30 15.63
N VAL A 149 4.74 10.98 14.53
CA VAL A 149 5.00 9.77 13.73
C VAL A 149 6.43 9.79 13.17
N TYR A 150 6.87 10.92 12.61
CA TYR A 150 8.23 11.10 12.08
C TYR A 150 9.29 10.90 13.17
N GLN A 151 9.06 11.47 14.36
CA GLN A 151 9.96 11.26 15.49
C GLN A 151 10.00 9.78 15.91
N ALA A 152 8.86 9.08 15.91
CA ALA A 152 8.78 7.67 16.27
C ALA A 152 9.54 6.73 15.31
N ILE A 153 9.62 7.09 14.02
CA ILE A 153 10.42 6.36 13.02
C ILE A 153 11.88 6.84 12.96
N GLY A 154 12.31 7.72 13.89
CA GLY A 154 13.68 8.20 14.01
C GLY A 154 14.06 9.29 13.00
N ALA A 155 13.09 9.93 12.35
CA ALA A 155 13.36 11.08 11.51
C ALA A 155 13.64 12.34 12.35
N SER A 156 14.57 13.18 11.87
CA SER A 156 14.87 14.45 12.53
C SER A 156 13.68 15.42 12.41
N PRO A 157 13.26 16.11 13.49
CA PRO A 157 12.17 17.09 13.46
C PRO A 157 12.40 18.25 12.48
N SER A 158 13.67 18.53 12.15
CA SER A 158 14.09 19.62 11.27
C SER A 158 14.32 19.19 9.82
N ALA A 159 14.34 17.89 9.53
CA ALA A 159 14.57 17.40 8.18
C ALA A 159 13.27 17.45 7.36
N VAL A 160 13.36 17.94 6.13
CA VAL A 160 12.30 17.74 5.14
C VAL A 160 12.37 16.27 4.74
N VAL A 161 11.44 15.47 5.28
CA VAL A 161 11.32 14.04 4.93
C VAL A 161 10.31 13.92 3.80
N GLU A 162 10.72 13.26 2.72
CA GLU A 162 9.80 12.90 1.65
C GLU A 162 8.76 11.91 2.17
N GLU A 163 7.48 12.15 1.86
CA GLU A 163 6.36 11.35 2.38
C GLU A 163 6.49 9.86 2.03
N ASP A 164 6.98 9.54 0.83
CA ASP A 164 7.22 8.15 0.40
C ASP A 164 8.26 7.46 1.30
N VAL A 165 9.35 8.16 1.65
CA VAL A 165 10.40 7.61 2.55
C VAL A 165 9.86 7.42 3.96
N ALA A 166 9.06 8.37 4.47
CA ALA A 166 8.43 8.26 5.78
C ALA A 166 7.42 7.11 5.84
N ALA A 167 6.62 6.93 4.78
CA ALA A 167 5.66 5.84 4.68
C ALA A 167 6.34 4.47 4.67
N SER A 168 7.36 4.26 3.83
CA SER A 168 8.10 3.00 3.82
C SER A 168 8.78 2.71 5.16
N ALA A 169 9.36 3.74 5.81
CA ALA A 169 9.99 3.58 7.12
C ALA A 169 8.96 3.25 8.22
N LEU A 170 7.77 3.86 8.17
CA LEU A 170 6.66 3.55 9.07
C LEU A 170 6.17 2.11 8.86
N GLY A 171 5.96 1.69 7.61
CA GLY A 171 5.57 0.31 7.29
C GLY A 171 6.56 -0.70 7.83
N ALA A 172 7.86 -0.48 7.59
CA ALA A 172 8.92 -1.32 8.13
C ALA A 172 9.00 -1.31 9.66
N ALA A 173 8.63 -0.21 10.32
CA ALA A 173 8.57 -0.13 11.77
C ALA A 173 7.37 -0.90 12.34
N LEU A 174 6.18 -0.74 11.75
CA LEU A 174 4.95 -1.41 12.17
C LEU A 174 5.00 -2.92 11.92
N ALA A 175 5.59 -3.36 10.80
CA ALA A 175 5.71 -4.76 10.41
C ALA A 175 6.84 -5.53 11.15
N ARG A 176 7.46 -4.94 12.17
CA ARG A 176 8.47 -5.64 12.98
C ARG A 176 7.83 -6.81 13.73
N PRO A 177 8.50 -7.97 13.83
CA PRO A 177 8.00 -9.08 14.64
C PRO A 177 7.72 -8.65 16.06
N LYS A 178 6.61 -9.13 16.64
CA LYS A 178 6.18 -8.75 18.00
C LYS A 178 6.01 -7.24 18.18
N ASN A 179 5.54 -6.53 17.16
CA ASN A 179 5.07 -5.16 17.30
C ASN A 179 3.55 -5.18 17.53
N GLN A 180 3.10 -4.52 18.60
CA GLN A 180 1.66 -4.40 18.91
C GLN A 180 0.87 -3.80 17.73
N PHE A 181 1.48 -2.92 16.94
CA PHE A 181 0.80 -2.30 15.81
C PHE A 181 0.86 -3.12 14.51
N GLY A 182 1.56 -4.26 14.51
CA GLY A 182 1.72 -5.10 13.32
C GLY A 182 0.39 -5.63 12.76
N ILE A 183 -0.62 -5.77 13.62
CA ILE A 183 -1.98 -6.15 13.21
C ILE A 183 -2.62 -5.13 12.26
N LEU A 184 -2.28 -3.84 12.36
CA LEU A 184 -2.86 -2.82 11.47
C LEU A 184 -2.40 -2.99 10.03
N VAL A 185 -1.18 -3.48 9.83
CA VAL A 185 -0.52 -3.60 8.52
C VAL A 185 -0.53 -5.02 7.95
N GLY A 186 -1.22 -5.96 8.62
CA GLY A 186 -1.25 -7.36 8.20
C GLY A 186 0.13 -8.03 8.23
N ALA A 187 0.92 -7.77 9.27
CA ALA A 187 2.21 -8.44 9.46
C ALA A 187 2.06 -9.97 9.45
N GLU A 188 3.09 -10.70 9.01
CA GLU A 188 3.03 -12.16 8.83
C GLU A 188 2.66 -12.93 10.10
N ASP A 189 3.02 -12.41 11.27
CA ASP A 189 2.73 -12.98 12.59
C ASP A 189 1.46 -12.42 13.24
N SER A 190 0.70 -11.57 12.53
CA SER A 190 -0.51 -10.94 13.07
C SER A 190 -1.77 -11.76 12.85
N GLU A 191 -2.72 -11.62 13.78
CA GLU A 191 -4.01 -12.30 13.71
C GLU A 191 -4.93 -11.72 12.65
N ASP A 192 -5.67 -12.59 11.97
CA ASP A 192 -6.76 -12.16 11.09
C ASP A 192 -7.90 -11.53 11.90
N TYR A 193 -8.18 -10.26 11.60
CA TYR A 193 -9.21 -9.49 12.28
C TYR A 193 -10.25 -8.90 11.32
N TYR A 194 -11.41 -8.58 11.88
CA TYR A 194 -12.38 -7.68 11.28
C TYR A 194 -12.63 -6.47 12.18
N LEU A 195 -13.09 -5.39 11.58
CA LEU A 195 -13.50 -4.17 12.28
C LEU A 195 -14.94 -4.34 12.76
N ASP A 196 -15.17 -4.27 14.07
CA ASP A 196 -16.53 -4.26 14.62
C ASP A 196 -17.16 -2.87 14.44
N ILE A 197 -17.75 -2.67 13.26
CA ILE A 197 -18.41 -1.44 12.86
C ILE A 197 -19.61 -1.12 13.76
N THR A 198 -20.31 -2.13 14.27
CA THR A 198 -21.52 -1.93 15.09
C THR A 198 -21.21 -1.29 16.43
N SER A 199 -19.95 -1.41 16.87
CA SER A 199 -19.45 -0.86 18.12
C SER A 199 -18.77 0.50 17.98
N MET A 200 -18.66 1.05 16.75
CA MET A 200 -18.03 2.35 16.55
C MET A 200 -18.94 3.45 17.07
N ASN A 201 -18.52 4.13 18.14
CA ASN A 201 -19.20 5.30 18.68
C ASN A 201 -18.42 6.54 18.28
N GLU A 202 -19.16 7.52 17.78
CA GLU A 202 -18.67 8.86 17.51
C GLU A 202 -19.07 9.78 18.66
N LEU A 203 -18.12 10.56 19.15
CA LEU A 203 -18.34 11.65 20.08
C LEU A 203 -17.87 12.94 19.40
N ASP A 204 -18.82 13.65 18.79
CA ASP A 204 -18.60 14.95 18.17
C ASP A 204 -18.67 16.06 19.23
N PHE A 205 -17.59 16.83 19.37
CA PHE A 205 -17.50 17.92 20.34
C PHE A 205 -18.06 19.25 19.84
N GLN A 206 -18.55 19.31 18.59
CA GLN A 206 -19.12 20.50 17.93
C GLN A 206 -18.15 21.68 17.74
N ASP A 207 -16.86 21.49 18.02
CA ASP A 207 -15.79 22.47 17.77
C ASP A 207 -14.94 22.12 16.53
N GLY A 208 -15.37 21.11 15.78
CA GLY A 208 -14.61 20.55 14.67
C GLY A 208 -13.63 19.44 15.09
N SER A 209 -13.63 19.03 16.36
CA SER A 209 -12.97 17.81 16.81
C SER A 209 -13.98 16.67 17.02
N CYS A 210 -13.51 15.44 16.81
CA CYS A 210 -14.32 14.25 17.00
C CYS A 210 -13.47 13.12 17.55
N TRP A 211 -14.05 12.31 18.42
CA TRP A 211 -13.49 11.07 18.89
C TRP A 211 -14.25 9.88 18.29
N VAL A 212 -13.52 8.92 17.72
CA VAL A 212 -14.10 7.67 17.19
C VAL A 212 -13.44 6.48 17.87
N ASP A 213 -14.21 5.66 18.58
CA ASP A 213 -13.71 4.37 19.06
C ASP A 213 -13.95 3.26 18.04
N CYS A 214 -13.01 2.32 17.94
CA CYS A 214 -13.22 1.14 17.12
C CYS A 214 -12.53 -0.10 17.70
N ARG A 215 -13.11 -1.27 17.43
CA ARG A 215 -12.66 -2.54 18.00
C ARG A 215 -12.22 -3.49 16.91
N LEU A 216 -11.04 -4.07 17.10
CA LEU A 216 -10.54 -5.15 16.26
C LEU A 216 -10.89 -6.47 16.92
N ARG A 217 -11.61 -7.34 16.20
CA ARG A 217 -12.03 -8.66 16.69
C ARG A 217 -11.48 -9.76 15.79
N GLN A 218 -11.08 -10.87 16.40
CA GLN A 218 -10.56 -12.02 15.68
C GLN A 218 -11.67 -12.66 14.85
N LYS A 219 -11.37 -12.98 13.59
CA LYS A 219 -12.38 -13.45 12.62
C LYS A 219 -13.05 -14.78 13.01
N ASP A 220 -12.31 -15.69 13.62
CA ASP A 220 -12.79 -17.06 13.87
C ASP A 220 -13.41 -17.23 15.26
N THR A 221 -12.92 -16.49 16.26
CA THR A 221 -13.30 -16.66 17.67
C THR A 221 -14.12 -15.51 18.22
N ASP A 222 -14.24 -14.41 17.48
CA ASP A 222 -14.86 -13.18 17.93
C ASP A 222 -14.18 -12.57 19.19
N GLN A 223 -12.94 -12.96 19.46
CA GLN A 223 -12.15 -12.44 20.57
C GLN A 223 -11.75 -10.98 20.31
N LEU A 224 -11.87 -10.12 21.33
CA LEU A 224 -11.38 -8.75 21.27
C LEU A 224 -9.84 -8.76 21.24
N LEU A 225 -9.26 -8.19 20.18
CA LEU A 225 -7.80 -8.12 19.98
C LEU A 225 -7.25 -6.76 20.39
N ALA A 226 -7.89 -5.68 19.94
CA ALA A 226 -7.47 -4.32 20.25
C ALA A 226 -8.67 -3.36 20.26
N VAL A 227 -8.55 -2.30 21.06
CA VAL A 227 -9.43 -1.13 21.01
C VAL A 227 -8.58 0.06 20.60
N LEU A 228 -9.05 0.82 19.62
CA LEU A 228 -8.44 2.05 19.16
C LEU A 228 -9.36 3.21 19.43
N GLY A 229 -8.77 4.33 19.84
CA GLY A 229 -9.42 5.64 19.89
C GLY A 229 -8.78 6.56 18.88
N TRP A 230 -9.59 7.16 18.01
CA TRP A 230 -9.13 8.09 16.98
C TRP A 230 -9.53 9.50 17.38
N GLU A 231 -8.53 10.36 17.58
CA GLU A 231 -8.71 11.80 17.75
C GLU A 231 -8.66 12.44 16.36
N LEU A 232 -9.75 13.07 15.96
CA LEU A 232 -9.92 13.67 14.64
C LEU A 232 -10.13 15.18 14.77
N GLU A 233 -9.63 15.91 13.78
CA GLU A 233 -9.85 17.35 13.61
C GLU A 233 -10.37 17.63 12.19
N GLN A 234 -11.30 18.56 12.04
CA GLN A 234 -11.71 19.08 10.73
C GLN A 234 -10.74 20.14 10.25
N ARG A 235 -10.20 19.94 9.05
CA ARG A 235 -9.38 20.94 8.38
C ARG A 235 -10.22 22.19 8.05
N LEU A 236 -9.74 23.36 8.45
CA LEU A 236 -10.46 24.62 8.27
C LEU A 236 -10.75 24.98 6.79
N SER A 237 -9.89 24.57 5.86
CA SER A 237 -9.98 24.96 4.45
C SER A 237 -11.16 24.32 3.71
N ASP A 238 -11.50 23.08 4.04
CA ASP A 238 -12.43 22.25 3.27
C ASP A 238 -13.28 21.30 4.13
N LYS A 239 -13.15 21.36 5.46
CA LYS A 239 -13.90 20.55 6.43
C LYS A 239 -13.64 19.05 6.35
N ALA A 240 -12.60 18.62 5.63
CA ALA A 240 -12.18 17.22 5.64
C ALA A 240 -11.62 16.82 7.02
N TRP A 241 -11.99 15.63 7.48
CA TRP A 241 -11.41 15.04 8.69
C TRP A 241 -9.94 14.69 8.46
N VAL A 242 -9.13 14.89 9.51
CA VAL A 242 -7.74 14.45 9.59
C VAL A 242 -7.46 13.85 10.97
N VAL A 243 -6.49 12.95 11.04
CA VAL A 243 -6.05 12.29 12.27
C VAL A 243 -5.14 13.23 13.06
N ASP A 244 -5.51 13.53 14.29
CA ASP A 244 -4.65 14.26 15.24
C ASP A 244 -3.99 13.34 16.29
N GLY A 245 -4.60 12.18 16.57
CA GLY A 245 -4.07 11.22 17.51
C GLY A 245 -4.69 9.84 17.37
N ILE A 246 -3.95 8.83 17.81
CA ILE A 246 -4.44 7.45 17.92
C ILE A 246 -4.07 6.92 19.30
N GLN A 247 -5.08 6.59 20.09
CA GLN A 247 -4.94 5.85 21.34
C GLN A 247 -5.11 4.36 21.08
N TRP A 248 -4.31 3.55 21.76
CA TRP A 248 -4.22 2.11 21.52
C TRP A 248 -4.30 1.32 22.82
N GLN A 249 -5.14 0.30 22.84
CA GLN A 249 -5.15 -0.71 23.90
C GLN A 249 -5.18 -2.11 23.32
N ASP A 250 -4.13 -2.89 23.59
CA ASP A 250 -3.97 -4.26 23.14
C ASP A 250 -4.50 -5.25 24.18
N PHE A 251 -5.28 -6.23 23.73
CA PHE A 251 -5.85 -7.29 24.55
C PHE A 251 -5.26 -8.68 24.23
N ARG A 252 -4.34 -8.76 23.26
CA ARG A 252 -3.63 -10.00 22.95
C ARG A 252 -2.66 -10.36 24.05
N ASP A 253 -2.48 -11.65 24.26
CA ASP A 253 -1.74 -12.16 25.42
C ASP A 253 -0.26 -11.74 25.42
N ASP A 254 0.34 -11.58 24.23
CA ASP A 254 1.74 -11.17 24.07
C ASP A 254 2.01 -9.69 24.39
N PHE A 255 0.97 -8.84 24.41
CA PHE A 255 1.09 -7.38 24.50
C PHE A 255 0.42 -6.76 25.73
N ARG A 256 -0.04 -7.58 26.68
CA ARG A 256 -0.76 -7.10 27.86
C ARG A 256 0.10 -6.08 28.65
N PRO A 257 -0.43 -4.90 28.98
CA PRO A 257 0.33 -3.84 29.65
C PRO A 257 0.54 -4.17 31.12
N GLY A 258 1.61 -4.93 31.46
CA GLY A 258 2.27 -5.01 32.78
C GLY A 258 1.45 -5.42 34.02
N ILE A 259 0.13 -5.42 33.93
CA ILE A 259 -0.83 -5.81 34.95
C ILE A 259 -1.25 -7.22 34.57
N GLY A 260 -0.84 -8.21 35.35
CA GLY A 260 -1.10 -9.62 35.09
C GLY A 260 -2.60 -9.89 34.89
N ARG A 261 -2.93 -10.97 34.18
CA ARG A 261 -4.32 -11.42 33.91
C ARG A 261 -5.23 -11.34 35.15
N GLU A 262 -4.69 -11.68 36.32
CA GLU A 262 -5.40 -11.68 37.60
C GLU A 262 -5.78 -10.27 38.07
N GLU A 263 -4.95 -9.28 37.77
CA GLU A 263 -5.11 -7.92 38.26
C GLU A 263 -6.02 -7.10 37.33
N TRP A 264 -6.03 -7.42 36.02
CA TRP A 264 -7.07 -6.93 35.10
C TRP A 264 -8.46 -7.47 35.43
N MET A 265 -8.56 -8.77 35.73
CA MET A 265 -9.82 -9.40 36.17
C MET A 265 -10.33 -8.83 37.50
N ARG A 266 -9.46 -8.26 38.35
CA ARG A 266 -9.86 -7.57 39.59
C ARG A 266 -10.37 -6.15 39.36
N VAL A 267 -9.83 -5.43 38.38
CA VAL A 267 -10.20 -4.02 38.15
C VAL A 267 -11.52 -3.92 37.39
N CYS A 268 -11.78 -4.85 36.48
CA CYS A 268 -12.91 -4.77 35.56
C CYS A 268 -13.86 -5.98 35.59
N GLY A 269 -13.65 -6.92 36.51
CA GLY A 269 -14.51 -8.08 36.75
C GLY A 269 -15.17 -8.03 38.12
#